data_AF-A0A938CPN3-F1
#
_entry.id   AF-A0A938CPN3-F1
#
_cell.length_a   1.000
_cell.length_b   1.000
_cell.length_c   1.000
_cell.angle_alpha   90.00
_cell.angle_beta   90.00
_cell.angle_gamma   90.00
#
_symmetry.space_group_name_H-M   'P 1'
#
loop_
_entity.id
_entity.type
_entity.pdbx_description
1 polymer ?
#
loop_
_entity_poly.entity_id
_entity_poly.type
_entity_poly.pdbx_seq_one_letter_code
_entity_poly.pdbx_strand_id
1 'polypeptide(L)' 'SCNATQKLREKTWGASFGDAFLAALAVGDAKPGDMAKWNPVTREIKPDRANRVLYDEVYRRFRALYEAGKAAR' A
#
# COMPACT_ATOMS: atom_id res chain seq x y z
N SER A 1 -8.41 4.99 11.58
CA SER A 1 -8.56 4.65 10.15
C SER A 1 -7.53 5.40 9.31
N CYS A 2 -6.92 4.74 8.32
CA CYS A 2 -6.00 5.37 7.38
C CYS A 2 -6.79 6.19 6.34
N ASN A 3 -6.90 7.51 6.58
CA ASN A 3 -7.60 8.45 5.70
C ASN A 3 -6.70 8.94 4.55
N ALA A 4 -6.01 8.00 3.89
CA ALA A 4 -5.04 8.30 2.84
C ALA A 4 -5.53 7.81 1.47
N THR A 5 -5.29 8.60 0.42
CA THR A 5 -5.54 8.17 -0.96
C THR A 5 -4.70 6.95 -1.31
N GLN A 6 -5.34 5.90 -1.78
CA GLN A 6 -4.66 4.72 -2.31
C GLN A 6 -4.29 4.96 -3.78
N LYS A 7 -3.01 4.76 -4.12
CA LYS A 7 -2.50 4.81 -5.49
C LYS A 7 -2.33 3.40 -6.03
N LEU A 8 -3.05 3.06 -7.09
CA LEU A 8 -2.91 1.79 -7.78
C LEU A 8 -1.86 1.90 -8.87
N ARG A 9 -0.93 0.96 -8.88
CA ARG A 9 0.19 0.89 -9.82
C ARG A 9 -0.16 -0.03 -10.99
N GLU A 10 0.44 0.21 -12.14
CA GLU A 10 0.23 -0.60 -13.34
C GLU A 10 0.71 -2.05 -13.16
N LYS A 11 1.90 -2.20 -12.57
CA LYS A 11 2.56 -3.48 -12.31
C LYS A 11 2.38 -3.86 -10.84
N THR A 12 1.92 -5.08 -10.59
CA THR A 12 1.65 -5.64 -9.25
C THR A 12 2.60 -6.77 -8.86
N TRP A 13 3.59 -7.06 -9.69
CA TRP A 13 4.67 -8.00 -9.40
C TRP A 13 5.63 -7.32 -8.42
N GLY A 14 5.83 -7.99 -7.28
CA GLY A 14 6.43 -7.40 -6.08
C GLY A 14 7.95 -7.34 -6.10
N ALA A 15 8.59 -8.06 -5.17
CA ALA A 15 10.03 -7.94 -4.87
C ALA A 15 10.94 -8.03 -6.12
N SER A 16 10.69 -8.97 -7.02
CA SER A 16 11.50 -9.16 -8.23
C SER A 16 11.50 -7.95 -9.18
N PHE A 17 10.41 -7.17 -9.23
CA PHE A 17 10.38 -5.94 -10.00
C PHE A 17 11.28 -4.86 -9.37
N GLY A 18 11.32 -4.83 -8.03
CA GLY A 18 12.26 -4.00 -7.28
C GLY A 18 13.71 -4.40 -7.53
N ASP A 19 14.01 -5.69 -7.55
CA ASP A 19 15.37 -6.20 -7.85
C ASP A 19 15.82 -5.80 -9.26
N ALA A 20 14.93 -5.91 -10.25
CA ALA A 20 15.20 -5.47 -11.61
C ALA A 20 15.49 -3.96 -11.68
N PHE A 21 14.75 -3.14 -10.92
CA PHE A 21 15.00 -1.70 -10.83
C PHE A 21 16.35 -1.40 -10.16
N LEU A 22 16.69 -2.10 -9.06
CA LEU A 22 17.98 -1.95 -8.39
C LEU A 22 19.15 -2.36 -9.30
N ALA A 23 19.01 -3.43 -10.08
CA ALA A 23 19.99 -3.84 -11.07
C ALA A 23 20.17 -2.78 -12.16
N ALA A 24 19.08 -2.21 -12.68
CA ALA A 24 19.11 -1.11 -13.65
C ALA A 24 19.80 0.15 -13.09
N LEU A 25 19.59 0.47 -11.82
CA LEU A 25 20.32 1.56 -11.15
C LEU A 25 21.83 1.28 -11.11
N ALA A 26 22.22 0.04 -10.78
CA ALA A 26 23.62 -0.34 -10.62
C ALA A 26 24.41 -0.26 -11.93
N VAL A 27 23.77 -0.57 -13.07
CA VAL A 27 24.40 -0.50 -14.40
C VAL A 27 24.25 0.86 -15.09
N GLY A 28 23.53 1.81 -14.46
CA GLY A 28 23.32 3.15 -15.00
C GLY A 28 22.15 3.29 -15.99
N ASP A 29 21.33 2.25 -16.17
CA ASP A 29 20.16 2.22 -17.07
C ASP A 29 18.92 2.89 -16.46
N ALA A 30 18.95 3.23 -15.18
CA ALA A 30 17.89 3.97 -14.50
C ALA A 30 18.47 5.01 -13.52
N LYS A 31 17.64 5.99 -13.16
CA LYS A 31 17.92 6.96 -12.08
C LYS A 31 17.00 6.71 -10.88
N PRO A 32 17.39 7.09 -9.65
CA PRO A 32 16.56 6.89 -8.46
C PRO A 32 15.12 7.42 -8.57
N GLY A 33 14.88 8.46 -9.38
CA GLY A 33 13.55 9.04 -9.62
C GLY A 33 12.69 8.33 -10.69
N ASP A 34 13.21 7.34 -11.42
CA ASP A 34 12.52 6.77 -12.58
C ASP A 34 11.47 5.70 -12.24
N MET A 35 11.31 5.35 -10.96
CA MET A 35 10.33 4.33 -10.53
C MET A 35 8.88 4.69 -10.90
N ALA A 36 8.55 5.98 -10.95
CA ALA A 36 7.25 6.45 -11.42
C ALA A 36 7.01 6.23 -12.91
N LYS A 37 8.07 6.13 -13.72
CA LYS A 37 8.00 5.80 -15.15
C LYS A 37 7.94 4.29 -15.38
N TRP A 38 8.76 3.54 -14.64
CA TRP A 38 8.81 2.07 -14.72
C TRP A 38 7.47 1.42 -14.34
N ASN A 39 6.75 2.00 -13.40
CA ASN A 39 5.48 1.47 -12.95
C ASN A 39 4.52 2.61 -12.60
N PRO A 40 3.86 3.29 -13.55
CA PRO A 40 3.04 4.47 -13.25
C PRO A 40 1.84 4.20 -12.34
N VAL A 41 1.29 5.27 -11.74
CA VAL A 41 -0.04 5.21 -11.11
C VAL A 41 -1.09 5.16 -12.22
N THR A 42 -1.94 4.13 -12.21
CA THR A 42 -3.03 3.97 -13.18
C THR A 42 -4.36 4.48 -12.64
N ARG A 43 -4.54 4.45 -11.32
CA ARG A 43 -5.77 4.90 -10.66
C ARG A 43 -5.52 5.37 -9.24
N GLU A 44 -6.27 6.37 -8.80
CA GLU A 44 -6.32 6.78 -7.40
C GLU A 44 -7.69 6.49 -6.82
N ILE A 45 -7.72 5.98 -5.59
CA ILE A 45 -8.94 5.76 -4.81
C ILE A 45 -8.90 6.69 -3.61
N LYS A 46 -9.82 7.66 -3.58
CA LYS A 46 -9.95 8.62 -2.49
C LYS A 46 -10.86 8.05 -1.41
N PRO A 47 -10.48 8.13 -0.12
CA PRO A 47 -11.38 7.77 0.97
C PRO A 47 -12.63 8.65 0.95
N ASP A 48 -13.79 8.02 1.12
CA ASP A 48 -15.02 8.74 1.40
C ASP A 48 -15.06 9.10 2.89
N ARG A 49 -15.11 10.41 3.18
CA ARG A 49 -15.14 10.94 4.54
C ARG A 49 -16.41 10.55 5.29
N ALA A 50 -17.53 10.30 4.60
CA ALA A 50 -18.78 9.86 5.23
C ALA A 50 -18.62 8.51 5.94
N ASN A 51 -17.73 7.65 5.46
CA ASN A 51 -17.48 6.32 6.03
C ASN A 51 -16.55 6.33 7.25
N ARG A 52 -16.06 7.50 7.70
CA ARG A 52 -15.08 7.60 8.79
C ARG A 52 -15.57 6.94 10.08
N VAL A 53 -16.80 7.26 10.48
CA VAL A 53 -17.40 6.73 11.73
C VAL A 53 -17.51 5.21 11.67
N LEU A 54 -17.98 4.68 10.54
CA LEU A 54 -18.10 3.25 10.29
C LEU A 54 -16.73 2.55 10.41
N TYR A 55 -15.69 3.08 9.76
CA TYR A 55 -14.35 2.49 9.80
C TYR A 55 -13.71 2.51 11.18
N ASP A 56 -13.94 3.57 11.96
CA ASP A 56 -13.42 3.67 13.33
C ASP A 56 -14.12 2.65 14.25
N GLU A 57 -15.42 2.41 14.06
CA GLU A 57 -16.17 1.39 14.80
C GLU A 57 -15.70 -0.04 14.49
N VAL A 58 -15.60 -0.40 13.20
CA VAL A 58 -15.17 -1.76 12.81
C VAL A 58 -13.71 -2.01 13.19
N TYR A 59 -12.84 -0.99 13.15
CA TYR A 59 -11.47 -1.11 13.62
C TYR A 59 -11.41 -1.41 15.13
N ARG A 60 -12.22 -0.73 15.94
CA ARG A 60 -12.33 -1.01 17.38
C ARG A 60 -12.77 -2.46 17.64
N ARG A 61 -13.76 -2.96 16.89
CA ARG A 61 -14.23 -4.36 16.99
C ARG A 61 -13.12 -5.35 16.62
N PHE A 62 -12.43 -5.11 15.50
CA PHE A 62 -11.29 -5.92 15.09
C PHE A 62 -10.22 -6.00 16.19
N ARG A 63 -9.86 -4.86 16.81
CA ARG A 63 -8.89 -4.83 17.91
C ARG A 63 -9.35 -5.64 19.11
N ALA A 64 -10.61 -5.50 19.52
CA ALA A 64 -11.15 -6.29 20.63
C ALA A 64 -11.06 -7.80 20.36
N LEU A 65 -11.41 -8.24 19.14
CA LEU A 65 -11.29 -9.64 18.72
C LEU A 65 -9.84 -10.12 18.69
N TYR A 66 -8.92 -9.29 18.17
CA TYR A 66 -7.50 -9.61 18.13
C TYR A 66 -6.90 -9.82 19.53
N GLU A 67 -7.19 -8.92 20.48
CA GLU A 67 -6.69 -9.06 21.86
C GLU A 67 -7.30 -10.30 22.55
N ALA A 68 -8.59 -10.57 22.35
CA ALA A 68 -9.23 -11.78 22.87
C ALA A 68 -8.60 -13.07 22.29
N GLY A 69 -8.35 -13.11 20.98
CA GLY A 69 -7.70 -14.24 20.31
C GLY A 69 -6.23 -14.43 20.70
N LYS A 70 -5.52 -13.34 21.04
CA LYS A 70 -4.17 -13.39 21.58
C LYS A 70 -4.13 -13.92 23.01
N ALA A 71 -5.10 -13.53 23.85
CA ALA A 71 -5.20 -13.99 25.25
C ALA A 71 -5.70 -15.43 25.38
N ALA A 72 -6.40 -15.96 24.37
CA ALA A 72 -6.86 -17.34 24.31
C ALA A 72 -5.78 -18.35 23.85
N ARG A 73 -4.54 -17.88 23.64
CA ARG A 73 -3.38 -18.69 23.23
C ARG A 73 -2.32 -18.65 24.33
#